data_AF-A0A256YGX7-F1
#
_entry.id   AF-A0A256YGX7-F1
#
_cell.length_a   1.000
_cell.length_b   1.000
_cell.length_c   1.000
_cell.angle_alpha   90.00
_cell.angle_beta   90.00
_cell.angle_gamma   90.00
#
_symmetry.space_group_name_H-M   'P 1'
#
loop_
_entity.id
_entity.type
_entity.pdbx_description
1 polymer ?
#
loop_
_entity_poly.entity_id
_entity_poly.type
_entity_poly.pdbx_seq_one_letter_code
_entity_poly.pdbx_strand_id
1 'polypeptide(L)'
;MYRVDFLRKKLNGWDEERIQDDLEIGCRIMSLNKKILFLDKDPVYVEIPRRYRSLRLQQDRWVYGATDVAITRFTHLMRSKQPWYAKFDALYYLLQYLPAISTFIGFLILSFIVLLEPQDYIREYWFLGLPWMILAFIYGKYYVDSLREYGYSVWRTIVNLGRSAALTVSLTPTLTKSFFQALLRLKVGFKRTPKGRYEHLLSNIRVPIETIVGLYALFIGINLLINQILYTGGWFLSYSLGYIYATIRWWKDIIYR
;
A
#
# COMPACT_ATOMS: atom_id res chain seq x y z
N MET A 1 -19.77 14.22 -2.15
CA MET A 1 -20.73 15.19 -1.54
C MET A 1 -21.73 14.43 -0.69
N TYR A 2 -22.20 15.01 0.42
CA TYR A 2 -23.18 14.38 1.32
C TYR A 2 -24.44 15.24 1.43
N ARG A 3 -25.61 14.61 1.55
CA ARG A 3 -26.85 15.32 1.89
C ARG A 3 -26.79 15.73 3.36
N VAL A 4 -26.84 17.04 3.63
CA VAL A 4 -26.64 17.61 4.99
C VAL A 4 -27.62 17.03 6.01
N ASP A 5 -28.90 16.93 5.67
CA ASP A 5 -29.92 16.34 6.55
C ASP A 5 -29.62 14.88 6.91
N PHE A 6 -29.18 14.09 5.92
CA PHE A 6 -28.86 12.69 6.14
C PHE A 6 -27.66 12.55 7.08
N LEU A 7 -26.62 13.33 6.82
CA LEU A 7 -25.39 13.32 7.59
C LEU A 7 -25.59 13.75 9.05
N ARG A 8 -26.36 14.83 9.28
CA ARG A 8 -26.65 15.31 10.64
C ARG A 8 -27.65 14.42 11.37
N LYS A 9 -28.79 14.08 10.74
CA LYS A 9 -29.92 13.42 11.43
C LYS A 9 -29.85 11.90 11.42
N LYS A 10 -29.21 11.27 10.42
CA LYS A 10 -29.12 9.81 10.28
C LYS A 10 -27.74 9.28 10.63
N LEU A 11 -26.69 10.02 10.30
CA LEU A 11 -25.31 9.67 10.66
C LEU A 11 -24.79 10.44 11.89
N ASN A 12 -25.57 11.30 12.55
CA ASN A 12 -25.10 12.01 13.75
C ASN A 12 -23.70 12.66 13.58
N GLY A 13 -23.40 13.16 12.37
CA GLY A 13 -22.08 13.73 12.05
C GLY A 13 -20.95 12.71 11.84
N TRP A 14 -19.73 13.17 12.11
CA TRP A 14 -18.47 12.47 11.86
C TRP A 14 -18.06 11.70 13.11
N ASP A 15 -17.44 10.55 12.91
CA ASP A 15 -16.79 9.83 14.01
C ASP A 15 -15.40 10.45 14.24
N GLU A 16 -15.29 11.36 15.20
CA GLU A 16 -14.06 12.09 15.52
C GLU A 16 -12.94 11.19 16.06
N GLU A 17 -13.25 9.95 16.45
CA GLU A 17 -12.23 8.99 16.86
C GLU A 17 -11.48 8.37 15.68
N ARG A 18 -11.91 8.61 14.44
CA ARG A 18 -11.40 7.95 13.24
C ARG A 18 -10.71 8.93 12.31
N ILE A 19 -9.50 8.54 11.89
CA ILE A 19 -8.62 9.40 11.09
C ILE A 19 -9.07 9.50 9.63
N GLN A 20 -9.68 8.43 9.11
CA GLN A 20 -10.08 8.31 7.71
C GLN A 20 -11.61 8.32 7.61
N ASP A 21 -12.14 9.54 7.64
CA ASP A 21 -13.57 9.84 7.73
C ASP A 21 -14.35 9.44 6.47
N ASP A 22 -13.74 9.54 5.29
CA ASP A 22 -14.36 9.17 4.02
C ASP A 22 -14.77 7.68 3.96
N LEU A 23 -13.88 6.76 4.34
CA LEU A 23 -14.16 5.32 4.37
C LEU A 23 -15.11 4.96 5.52
N GLU A 24 -14.93 5.60 6.67
CA GLU A 24 -15.77 5.42 7.86
C GLU A 24 -17.23 5.75 7.55
N ILE A 25 -17.47 6.95 7.02
CA ILE A 25 -18.80 7.44 6.64
C ILE A 25 -19.40 6.53 5.55
N GLY A 26 -18.59 6.11 4.57
CA GLY A 26 -19.00 5.16 3.53
C GLY A 26 -19.59 3.88 4.11
N CYS A 27 -18.90 3.26 5.07
CA CYS A 27 -19.37 2.05 5.75
C CYS A 27 -20.70 2.25 6.47
N ARG A 28 -20.90 3.41 7.11
CA ARG A 28 -22.15 3.74 7.82
C ARG A 28 -23.31 4.07 6.89
N ILE A 29 -23.04 4.71 5.75
CA ILE A 29 -24.04 4.88 4.69
C ILE A 29 -24.52 3.52 4.21
N MET A 30 -23.57 2.59 3.96
CA MET A 30 -23.88 1.24 3.51
C MET A 30 -24.68 0.45 4.55
N SER A 31 -24.37 0.56 5.84
CA SER A 31 -25.11 -0.12 6.92
C SER A 31 -26.56 0.33 7.05
N LEU A 32 -26.87 1.57 6.65
CA LEU A 32 -28.24 2.10 6.54
C LEU A 32 -28.91 1.78 5.20
N ASN A 33 -28.35 0.86 4.41
CA ASN A 33 -28.85 0.42 3.10
C ASN A 33 -29.03 1.58 2.11
N LYS A 34 -28.18 2.60 2.22
CA LYS A 34 -28.14 3.70 1.26
C LYS A 34 -27.08 3.43 0.21
N LYS A 35 -27.28 4.04 -0.96
CA LYS A 35 -26.39 3.88 -2.12
C LYS A 35 -25.41 5.04 -2.18
N ILE A 36 -24.19 4.74 -2.59
CA ILE A 36 -23.15 5.72 -2.91
C ILE A 36 -23.13 5.81 -4.44
N LEU A 37 -23.17 7.03 -4.97
CA LEU A 37 -23.11 7.29 -6.42
C LEU A 37 -21.71 7.80 -6.76
N PHE A 38 -21.09 7.17 -7.76
CA PHE A 38 -19.85 7.64 -8.38
C PHE A 38 -20.18 8.43 -9.65
N LEU A 39 -19.60 9.61 -9.80
CA LEU A 39 -19.77 10.48 -10.96
C LEU A 39 -18.49 10.44 -11.79
N ASP A 40 -18.54 9.72 -12.90
CA ASP A 40 -17.36 9.45 -13.74
C ASP A 40 -16.93 10.66 -14.58
N LYS A 41 -17.88 11.54 -14.95
CA LYS A 41 -17.66 12.65 -15.89
C LYS A 41 -17.30 13.99 -15.24
N ASP A 42 -17.14 14.02 -13.91
CA ASP A 42 -16.94 15.24 -13.14
C ASP A 42 -15.59 15.21 -12.40
N PRO A 43 -14.46 15.42 -13.11
CA PRO A 43 -13.14 15.31 -12.50
C PRO A 43 -12.89 16.44 -11.50
N VAL A 44 -12.31 16.08 -10.35
CA VAL A 44 -11.77 17.04 -9.39
C VAL A 44 -10.25 16.97 -9.44
N TYR A 45 -9.60 18.07 -9.83
CA TYR A 45 -8.15 18.15 -9.82
C TYR A 45 -7.63 18.28 -8.39
N VAL A 46 -6.78 17.34 -7.98
CA VAL A 46 -6.20 17.29 -6.64
C VAL A 46 -4.69 17.38 -6.70
N GLU A 47 -4.11 18.16 -5.78
CA GLU A 47 -2.66 18.21 -5.61
C GLU A 47 -2.16 16.91 -4.97
N ILE A 48 -1.23 16.23 -5.64
CA ILE A 48 -0.60 14.99 -5.17
C ILE A 48 0.74 15.29 -4.48
N PRO A 49 1.18 14.44 -3.52
CA PRO A 49 2.51 14.57 -2.94
C PRO A 49 3.61 14.47 -4.00
N ARG A 50 4.52 15.44 -4.05
CA ARG A 50 5.63 15.47 -5.02
C ARG A 50 6.89 14.76 -4.51
N ARG A 51 7.03 14.64 -3.19
CA ARG A 51 8.18 14.03 -2.50
C ARG A 51 7.83 12.67 -1.93
N TYR A 52 8.82 11.79 -1.87
CA TYR A 52 8.65 10.44 -1.33
C TYR A 52 8.26 10.47 0.15
N ARG A 53 8.81 11.40 0.93
CA ARG A 53 8.48 11.57 2.36
C ARG A 53 7.03 12.01 2.59
N SER A 54 6.53 12.90 1.75
CA SER A 54 5.14 13.38 1.78
C SER A 54 4.19 12.23 1.43
N LEU A 55 4.53 11.44 0.41
CA LEU A 55 3.81 10.23 0.04
C LEU A 55 3.83 9.20 1.19
N ARG A 56 4.98 8.97 1.82
CA ARG A 56 5.12 8.07 2.98
C ARG A 56 4.19 8.46 4.13
N LEU A 57 4.13 9.75 4.49
CA LEU A 57 3.20 10.24 5.52
C LEU A 57 1.74 10.07 5.13
N GLN A 58 1.41 10.25 3.84
CA GLN A 58 0.05 10.02 3.35
C GLN A 58 -0.33 8.54 3.44
N GLN A 59 0.56 7.66 3.02
CA GLN A 59 0.35 6.21 3.03
C GLN A 59 0.30 5.66 4.46
N ASP A 60 1.15 6.13 5.37
CA ASP A 60 1.10 5.82 6.82
C ASP A 60 -0.31 6.05 7.38
N ARG A 61 -0.90 7.21 7.06
CA ARG A 61 -2.25 7.57 7.49
C ARG A 61 -3.32 6.72 6.82
N TRP A 62 -3.22 6.48 5.52
CA TRP A 62 -4.22 5.71 4.77
C TRP A 62 -4.25 4.24 5.19
N VAL A 63 -3.11 3.62 5.46
CA VAL A 63 -3.09 2.24 5.96
C VAL A 63 -3.68 2.16 7.35
N TYR A 64 -3.28 3.06 8.26
CA TYR A 64 -3.85 3.10 9.60
C TYR A 64 -5.38 3.26 9.53
N GLY A 65 -5.86 4.26 8.76
CA GLY A 65 -7.27 4.58 8.64
C GLY A 65 -8.10 3.45 8.03
N ALA A 66 -7.66 2.91 6.89
CA ALA A 66 -8.35 1.79 6.23
C ALA A 66 -8.41 0.55 7.13
N THR A 67 -7.31 0.22 7.83
CA THR A 67 -7.25 -0.91 8.77
C THR A 67 -8.18 -0.68 9.97
N ASP A 68 -8.15 0.52 10.54
CA ASP A 68 -8.97 0.87 11.69
C ASP A 68 -10.48 0.82 11.35
N VAL A 69 -10.86 1.35 10.19
CA VAL A 69 -12.23 1.26 9.66
C VAL A 69 -12.60 -0.19 9.35
N ALA A 70 -11.70 -0.98 8.76
CA ALA A 70 -11.93 -2.39 8.50
C ALA A 70 -12.32 -3.11 9.79
N ILE A 71 -11.58 -2.92 10.88
CA ILE A 71 -11.85 -3.62 12.13
C ILE A 71 -13.10 -3.04 12.84
N THR A 72 -13.27 -1.71 12.89
CA THR A 72 -14.39 -1.08 13.61
C THR A 72 -15.74 -1.17 12.89
N ARG A 73 -15.73 -1.20 11.55
CA ARG A 73 -16.95 -1.18 10.73
C ARG A 73 -17.20 -2.50 9.99
N PHE A 74 -16.39 -3.53 10.21
CA PHE A 74 -16.61 -4.88 9.63
C PHE A 74 -18.04 -5.38 9.82
N THR A 75 -18.53 -5.38 11.06
CA THR A 75 -19.86 -5.88 11.39
C THR A 75 -20.96 -5.03 10.76
N HIS A 76 -20.76 -3.71 10.66
CA HIS A 76 -21.70 -2.79 10.01
C HIS A 76 -21.86 -3.12 8.52
N LEU A 77 -20.74 -3.37 7.83
CA LEU A 77 -20.74 -3.78 6.42
C LEU A 77 -21.39 -5.15 6.23
N MET A 78 -21.00 -6.15 7.02
CA MET A 78 -21.47 -7.52 6.85
C MET A 78 -22.96 -7.68 7.18
N ARG A 79 -23.47 -6.94 8.18
CA ARG A 79 -24.89 -6.95 8.57
C ARG A 79 -25.78 -6.05 7.70
N SER A 80 -25.21 -5.24 6.81
CA SER A 80 -26.00 -4.43 5.89
C SER A 80 -26.86 -5.31 4.97
N LYS A 81 -27.98 -4.78 4.47
CA LYS A 81 -28.81 -5.41 3.42
C LYS A 81 -28.29 -5.09 2.02
N GLN A 82 -27.06 -4.59 1.90
CA GLN A 82 -26.40 -4.41 0.61
C GLN A 82 -26.19 -5.78 -0.06
N PRO A 83 -26.16 -5.84 -1.40
CA PRO A 83 -25.82 -7.06 -2.10
C PRO A 83 -24.40 -7.52 -1.76
N TRP A 84 -24.15 -8.82 -1.85
CA TRP A 84 -22.87 -9.43 -1.44
C TRP A 84 -21.66 -8.84 -2.18
N TYR A 85 -21.81 -8.52 -3.47
CA TYR A 85 -20.72 -7.94 -4.27
C TYR A 85 -20.30 -6.56 -3.78
N ALA A 86 -21.25 -5.73 -3.31
CA ALA A 86 -20.95 -4.41 -2.78
C ALA A 86 -20.25 -4.51 -1.42
N LYS A 87 -20.63 -5.50 -0.59
CA LYS A 87 -19.94 -5.78 0.66
C LYS A 87 -18.50 -6.23 0.40
N PHE A 88 -18.32 -7.13 -0.57
CA PHE A 88 -17.02 -7.63 -0.97
C PHE A 88 -16.13 -6.50 -1.49
N ASP A 89 -16.64 -5.66 -2.40
CA ASP A 89 -15.89 -4.52 -2.95
C ASP A 89 -15.45 -3.54 -1.86
N ALA A 90 -16.37 -3.17 -0.95
CA ALA A 90 -16.03 -2.31 0.18
C ALA A 90 -14.97 -2.93 1.11
N LEU A 91 -15.10 -4.23 1.42
CA LEU A 91 -14.12 -4.93 2.26
C LEU A 91 -12.77 -5.08 1.55
N TYR A 92 -12.78 -5.40 0.27
CA TYR A 92 -11.58 -5.50 -0.57
C TYR A 92 -10.83 -4.17 -0.60
N TYR A 93 -11.53 -3.05 -0.77
CA TYR A 93 -10.94 -1.71 -0.75
C TYR A 93 -10.33 -1.36 0.62
N LEU A 94 -10.99 -1.72 1.72
CA LEU A 94 -10.47 -1.53 3.08
C LEU A 94 -9.21 -2.37 3.34
N LEU A 95 -9.11 -3.54 2.72
CA LEU A 95 -8.00 -4.48 2.88
C LEU A 95 -6.93 -4.37 1.77
N GLN A 96 -7.00 -3.35 0.91
CA GLN A 96 -6.15 -3.21 -0.28
C GLN A 96 -4.64 -3.19 -0.01
N TYR A 97 -4.22 -2.87 1.22
CA TYR A 97 -2.81 -2.84 1.62
C TYR A 97 -2.26 -4.20 2.06
N LEU A 98 -3.14 -5.16 2.37
CA LEU A 98 -2.72 -6.47 2.88
C LEU A 98 -1.73 -7.19 1.96
N PRO A 99 -1.85 -7.20 0.61
CA PRO A 99 -0.88 -7.88 -0.24
C PRO A 99 0.55 -7.35 -0.08
N ALA A 100 0.73 -6.03 0.04
CA ALA A 100 2.05 -5.43 0.23
C ALA A 100 2.61 -5.76 1.63
N ILE A 101 1.75 -5.69 2.66
CA ILE A 101 2.12 -5.99 4.04
C ILE A 101 2.47 -7.48 4.21
N SER A 102 1.65 -8.38 3.67
CA SER A 102 1.87 -9.82 3.75
C SER A 102 3.12 -10.25 3.00
N THR A 103 3.41 -9.63 1.84
CA THR A 103 4.66 -9.87 1.10
C THR A 103 5.88 -9.45 1.93
N PHE A 104 5.82 -8.31 2.62
CA PHE A 104 6.92 -7.87 3.49
C PHE A 104 7.08 -8.74 4.74
N ILE A 105 6.00 -9.17 5.38
CA ILE A 105 6.06 -10.13 6.48
C ILE A 105 6.63 -11.48 6.00
N GLY A 106 6.18 -11.96 4.84
CA GLY A 106 6.70 -13.18 4.21
C GLY A 106 8.19 -13.06 3.88
N PHE A 107 8.65 -11.90 3.41
CA PHE A 107 10.07 -11.60 3.24
C PHE A 107 10.86 -11.73 4.54
N LEU A 108 10.37 -11.16 5.64
CA LEU A 108 11.05 -11.25 6.94
C LEU A 108 11.10 -12.69 7.47
N ILE A 109 9.99 -13.43 7.36
CA ILE A 109 9.92 -14.83 7.79
C ILE A 109 10.87 -15.70 6.95
N LEU A 110 10.78 -15.61 5.62
CA LEU A 110 11.63 -16.38 4.72
C LEU A 110 13.11 -16.04 4.94
N SER A 111 13.41 -14.76 5.18
CA SER A 111 14.77 -14.31 5.48
C SER A 111 15.32 -14.94 6.75
N PHE A 112 14.50 -15.03 7.79
CA PHE A 112 14.90 -15.67 9.04
C PHE A 112 15.12 -17.18 8.86
N ILE A 113 14.20 -17.86 8.18
CA ILE A 113 14.28 -19.30 7.93
C ILE A 113 15.56 -19.64 7.16
N VAL A 114 15.83 -18.91 6.08
CA VAL A 114 16.98 -19.17 5.19
C VAL A 114 18.33 -18.92 5.89
N LEU A 115 18.38 -18.05 6.91
CA LEU A 115 19.58 -17.87 7.73
C LEU A 115 19.85 -19.06 8.66
N LEU A 116 18.81 -19.79 9.07
CA LEU A 116 18.94 -20.98 9.91
C LEU A 116 19.21 -22.23 9.07
N GLU A 117 18.46 -22.37 7.97
CA GLU A 117 18.51 -23.51 7.07
C GLU A 117 18.54 -22.99 5.62
N PRO A 118 19.75 -22.85 5.04
CA PRO A 118 19.88 -22.37 3.66
C PRO A 118 19.36 -23.42 2.67
N GLN A 119 18.11 -23.25 2.25
CA GLN A 119 17.44 -24.09 1.25
C GLN A 119 16.66 -23.27 0.24
N ASP A 120 16.32 -23.90 -0.90
CA ASP A 120 15.58 -23.24 -1.97
C ASP A 120 14.06 -23.40 -1.80
N TYR A 121 13.51 -22.78 -0.76
CA TYR A 121 12.08 -22.87 -0.44
C TYR A 121 11.17 -22.44 -1.59
N ILE A 122 11.54 -21.38 -2.33
CA ILE A 122 10.70 -20.91 -3.44
C ILE A 122 10.65 -21.92 -4.58
N ARG A 123 11.71 -22.71 -4.78
CA ARG A 123 11.74 -23.73 -5.83
C ARG A 123 10.67 -24.80 -5.60
N GLU A 124 10.43 -25.20 -4.36
CA GLU A 124 9.40 -26.20 -4.03
C GLU A 124 7.99 -25.70 -4.39
N TYR A 125 7.77 -24.39 -4.30
CA TYR A 125 6.49 -23.74 -4.57
C TYR A 125 6.43 -23.03 -5.93
N TRP A 126 7.25 -23.45 -6.90
CA TRP A 126 7.32 -22.82 -8.22
C TRP A 126 5.95 -22.69 -8.91
N PHE A 127 5.04 -23.63 -8.67
CA PHE A 127 3.70 -23.65 -9.25
C PHE A 127 2.83 -22.46 -8.80
N LEU A 128 3.12 -21.85 -7.64
CA LEU A 128 2.48 -20.60 -7.20
C LEU A 128 2.95 -19.39 -8.02
N GLY A 129 4.12 -19.49 -8.67
CA GLY A 129 4.63 -18.46 -9.57
C GLY A 129 3.78 -18.29 -10.84
N LEU A 130 3.20 -19.38 -11.37
CA LEU A 130 2.36 -19.34 -12.56
C LEU A 130 1.12 -18.43 -12.42
N PRO A 131 0.23 -18.62 -11.43
CA PRO A 131 -0.92 -17.74 -11.25
C PRO A 131 -0.48 -16.30 -10.96
N TRP A 132 0.64 -16.12 -10.24
CA TRP A 132 1.19 -14.78 -10.00
C TRP A 132 1.62 -14.10 -11.30
N MET A 133 2.31 -14.80 -12.20
CA MET A 133 2.71 -14.27 -13.50
C MET A 133 1.51 -13.92 -14.38
N ILE A 134 0.46 -14.75 -14.38
CA ILE A 134 -0.78 -14.48 -15.10
C ILE A 134 -1.44 -13.20 -14.56
N LEU A 135 -1.56 -13.07 -13.23
CA LEU A 135 -2.13 -11.88 -12.61
C LEU A 135 -1.28 -10.63 -12.86
N ALA A 136 0.06 -10.74 -12.81
CA ALA A 136 0.97 -9.66 -13.12
C ALA A 136 0.86 -9.21 -14.58
N PHE A 137 0.68 -10.15 -15.52
CA PHE A 137 0.44 -9.85 -16.92
C PHE A 137 -0.89 -9.13 -17.13
N ILE A 138 -1.98 -9.62 -16.52
CA ILE A 138 -3.30 -8.99 -16.58
C ILE A 138 -3.24 -7.57 -16.02
N TYR A 139 -2.63 -7.40 -14.84
CA TYR A 139 -2.42 -6.09 -14.23
C TYR A 139 -1.61 -5.16 -15.14
N GLY A 140 -0.50 -5.65 -15.70
CA GLY A 140 0.33 -4.89 -16.64
C GLY A 140 -0.43 -4.45 -17.88
N LYS A 141 -1.27 -5.32 -18.46
CA LYS A 141 -2.14 -5.00 -19.59
C LYS A 141 -3.10 -3.86 -19.25
N TYR A 142 -3.86 -3.97 -18.16
CA TYR A 142 -4.80 -2.92 -17.74
C TYR A 142 -4.08 -1.61 -17.37
N TYR A 143 -2.89 -1.70 -16.77
CA TYR A 143 -2.07 -0.52 -16.50
C TYR A 143 -1.61 0.17 -17.79
N VAL A 144 -1.22 -0.60 -18.81
CA VAL A 144 -0.89 -0.08 -20.14
C VAL A 144 -2.09 0.57 -20.81
N ASP A 145 -3.24 -0.11 -20.81
CA ASP A 145 -4.46 0.38 -21.46
C ASP A 145 -4.96 1.67 -20.78
N SER A 146 -4.92 1.76 -19.45
CA SER A 146 -5.30 2.98 -18.73
C SER A 146 -4.42 4.18 -19.07
N LEU A 147 -3.09 4.02 -19.18
CA LEU A 147 -2.20 5.15 -19.51
C LEU A 147 -2.20 5.50 -21.00
N ARG A 148 -2.58 4.57 -21.88
CA ARG A 148 -2.77 4.85 -23.31
C ARG A 148 -3.89 5.87 -23.56
N GLU A 149 -4.96 5.82 -22.78
CA GLU A 149 -6.06 6.81 -22.84
C GLU A 149 -5.57 8.24 -22.56
N TYR A 150 -4.47 8.38 -21.80
CA TYR A 150 -3.82 9.66 -21.52
C TYR A 150 -2.63 9.98 -22.45
N GLY A 151 -2.44 9.23 -23.54
CA GLY A 151 -1.40 9.49 -24.54
C GLY A 151 0.01 9.03 -24.17
N TYR A 152 0.17 8.14 -23.18
CA TYR A 152 1.49 7.61 -22.82
C TYR A 152 1.92 6.47 -23.76
N SER A 153 3.19 6.51 -24.21
CA SER A 153 3.80 5.40 -24.95
C SER A 153 3.93 4.15 -24.07
N VAL A 154 3.86 2.95 -24.66
CA VAL A 154 4.03 1.67 -23.96
C VAL A 154 5.33 1.61 -23.14
N TRP A 155 6.45 2.08 -23.71
CA TRP A 155 7.73 2.10 -23.00
C TRP A 155 7.68 2.96 -21.72
N ARG A 156 7.18 4.19 -21.83
CA ARG A 156 6.99 5.09 -20.67
C ARG A 156 6.08 4.47 -19.62
N THR A 157 5.04 3.75 -20.04
CA THR A 157 4.14 3.03 -19.13
C THR A 157 4.85 1.91 -18.38
N ILE A 158 5.63 1.06 -19.07
CA ILE A 158 6.41 -0.01 -18.42
C ILE A 158 7.41 0.56 -17.42
N VAL A 159 8.11 1.65 -17.78
CA VAL A 159 9.02 2.35 -16.86
C VAL A 159 8.27 2.89 -15.64
N ASN A 160 7.07 3.47 -15.82
CA ASN A 160 6.25 3.94 -14.71
C ASN A 160 5.71 2.81 -13.84
N LEU A 161 5.39 1.66 -14.42
CA LEU A 161 4.99 0.45 -13.70
C LEU A 161 6.11 -0.02 -12.77
N GLY A 162 7.35 -0.11 -13.27
CA GLY A 162 8.53 -0.44 -12.46
C GLY A 162 8.79 0.59 -11.35
N ARG A 163 8.62 1.89 -11.64
CA ARG A 163 8.71 2.96 -10.63
C ARG A 163 7.64 2.83 -9.55
N SER A 164 6.40 2.49 -9.95
CA SER A 164 5.29 2.26 -9.03
C SER A 164 5.57 1.06 -8.14
N ALA A 165 6.07 -0.05 -8.70
CA ALA A 165 6.46 -1.23 -7.93
C ALA A 165 7.56 -0.91 -6.91
N ALA A 166 8.58 -0.15 -7.31
CA ALA A 166 9.65 0.28 -6.40
C ALA A 166 9.13 1.17 -5.27
N LEU A 167 8.22 2.12 -5.55
CA LEU A 167 7.55 2.93 -4.53
C LEU A 167 6.76 2.07 -3.54
N THR A 168 5.95 1.13 -4.04
CA THR A 168 5.14 0.26 -3.21
C THR A 168 6.00 -0.59 -2.29
N VAL A 169 7.02 -1.26 -2.84
CA VAL A 169 7.95 -2.10 -2.06
C VAL A 169 8.68 -1.27 -1.01
N SER A 170 9.22 -0.10 -1.37
CA SER A 170 9.97 0.73 -0.43
C SER A 170 9.11 1.27 0.71
N LEU A 171 7.80 1.43 0.51
CA LEU A 171 6.87 1.87 1.56
C LEU A 171 6.48 0.76 2.53
N THR A 172 6.66 -0.52 2.19
CA THR A 172 6.15 -1.65 2.99
C THR A 172 6.56 -1.67 4.47
N PRO A 173 7.77 -1.20 4.91
CA PRO A 173 8.07 -1.09 6.33
C PRO A 173 7.16 -0.08 7.04
N THR A 174 6.82 1.03 6.35
CA THR A 174 5.88 2.03 6.87
C THR A 174 4.47 1.45 6.90
N LEU A 175 3.99 0.87 5.78
CA LEU A 175 2.65 0.28 5.71
C LEU A 175 2.43 -0.76 6.82
N THR A 176 3.40 -1.65 7.01
CA THR A 176 3.34 -2.72 8.01
C THR A 176 3.27 -2.16 9.42
N LYS A 177 4.09 -1.13 9.72
CA LYS A 177 4.02 -0.44 11.02
C LYS A 177 2.63 0.15 11.26
N SER A 178 2.08 0.92 10.32
CA SER A 178 0.79 1.59 10.49
C SER A 178 -0.36 0.57 10.62
N PHE A 179 -0.28 -0.53 9.86
CA PHE A 179 -1.20 -1.66 9.97
C PHE A 179 -1.22 -2.24 11.38
N PHE A 180 -0.06 -2.57 11.95
CA PHE A 180 0.00 -3.11 13.32
C PHE A 180 -0.42 -2.08 14.37
N GLN A 181 -0.13 -0.79 14.17
CA GLN A 181 -0.64 0.27 15.07
C GLN A 181 -2.17 0.29 15.10
N ALA A 182 -2.82 0.20 13.94
CA ALA A 182 -4.29 0.13 13.86
C ALA A 182 -4.83 -1.19 14.41
N LEU A 183 -4.19 -2.32 14.10
CA LEU A 183 -4.57 -3.65 14.58
C LEU A 183 -4.55 -3.73 16.12
N LEU A 184 -3.52 -3.13 16.72
CA LEU A 184 -3.34 -3.04 18.18
C LEU A 184 -4.13 -1.89 18.83
N ARG A 185 -4.98 -1.17 18.05
CA ARG A 185 -5.79 -0.04 18.53
C ARG A 185 -4.99 1.08 19.20
N LEU A 186 -3.74 1.29 18.78
CA LEU A 186 -2.90 2.36 19.30
C LEU A 186 -3.40 3.70 18.76
N LYS A 187 -3.78 4.63 19.64
CA LYS A 187 -4.24 5.95 19.21
C LYS A 187 -3.11 6.72 18.51
N VAL A 188 -3.34 7.09 17.24
CA VAL A 188 -2.42 7.91 16.45
C VAL A 188 -3.09 9.25 16.13
N GLY A 189 -2.37 10.35 16.29
CA GLY A 189 -2.86 11.68 15.92
C GLY A 189 -2.84 11.90 14.40
N PHE A 190 -3.77 12.72 13.89
CA PHE A 190 -3.79 13.10 12.47
C PHE A 190 -2.56 13.94 12.12
N LYS A 191 -1.71 13.42 11.23
CA LYS A 191 -0.58 14.17 10.66
C LYS A 191 -0.96 14.69 9.29
N ARG A 192 -0.93 16.02 9.11
CA ARG A 192 -1.22 16.64 7.82
C ARG A 192 -0.10 16.31 6.83
N THR A 193 -0.48 15.73 5.69
CA THR A 193 0.44 15.52 4.57
C THR A 193 0.90 16.88 4.01
N PRO A 194 2.20 17.18 3.97
CA PRO A 194 2.69 18.38 3.32
C PRO A 194 2.43 18.30 1.80
N LYS A 195 2.01 19.42 1.22
CA LYS A 195 1.77 19.57 -0.23
C LYS A 195 2.34 20.90 -0.73
N GLY A 196 2.68 20.95 -2.01
CA GLY A 196 3.19 22.16 -2.66
C GLY A 196 4.44 22.71 -1.97
N ARG A 197 4.42 24.01 -1.63
CA ARG A 197 5.56 24.70 -0.99
C ARG A 197 5.99 24.10 0.35
N TYR A 198 5.07 23.46 1.08
CA TYR A 198 5.35 22.87 2.39
C TYR A 198 6.16 21.58 2.30
N GLU A 199 6.27 20.98 1.11
CA GLU A 199 7.08 19.79 0.86
C GLU A 199 8.59 20.05 0.77
N HIS A 200 9.02 21.32 0.82
CA HIS A 200 10.45 21.67 0.74
C HIS A 200 11.12 21.79 2.10
N LEU A 201 10.34 21.82 3.18
CA LEU A 201 10.86 21.92 4.55
C LEU A 201 11.44 20.58 4.97
N LEU A 202 12.75 20.37 4.77
CA LEU A 202 13.46 19.20 5.29
C LEU A 202 13.45 19.27 6.82
N SER A 203 13.01 18.19 7.47
CA SER A 203 13.02 18.09 8.93
C SER A 203 14.13 17.14 9.38
N ASN A 204 14.08 16.70 10.64
CA ASN A 204 15.16 15.94 11.28
C ASN A 204 15.56 14.67 10.50
N ILE A 205 16.85 14.32 10.61
CA ILE A 205 17.38 13.05 10.11
C ILE A 205 16.66 11.88 10.78
N ARG A 206 16.40 10.82 10.02
CA ARG A 206 15.89 9.54 10.52
C ARG A 206 16.74 8.38 10.03
N VAL A 207 16.60 7.25 10.71
CA VAL A 207 17.15 5.97 10.24
C VAL A 207 16.48 5.59 8.91
N PRO A 208 17.26 5.37 7.84
CA PRO A 208 16.73 5.03 6.52
C PRO A 208 16.41 3.53 6.44
N ILE A 209 15.34 3.11 7.12
CA ILE A 209 14.91 1.69 7.21
C ILE A 209 14.78 1.05 5.83
N GLU A 210 14.26 1.78 4.85
CA GLU A 210 14.12 1.36 3.46
C GLU A 210 15.46 0.95 2.85
N THR A 211 16.51 1.75 3.08
CA THR A 211 17.86 1.45 2.60
C THR A 211 18.46 0.25 3.32
N ILE A 212 18.25 0.16 4.64
CA ILE A 212 18.75 -0.97 5.44
C ILE A 212 18.13 -2.29 4.97
N VAL A 213 16.81 -2.31 4.79
CA VAL A 213 16.09 -3.49 4.28
C VAL A 213 16.57 -3.85 2.87
N GLY A 214 16.76 -2.86 1.99
CA GLY A 214 17.25 -3.10 0.63
C GLY A 214 18.65 -3.71 0.60
N LEU A 215 19.59 -3.18 1.40
CA LEU A 215 20.95 -3.70 1.50
C LEU A 215 20.99 -5.09 2.14
N TYR A 216 20.15 -5.33 3.14
CA TYR A 216 20.00 -6.64 3.78
C TYR A 216 19.47 -7.69 2.79
N ALA A 217 18.40 -7.36 2.06
CA ALA A 217 17.84 -8.24 1.02
C ALA A 217 18.87 -8.54 -0.08
N LEU A 218 19.65 -7.52 -0.48
CA LEU A 218 20.71 -7.66 -1.47
C LEU A 218 21.80 -8.63 -0.97
N PHE A 219 22.28 -8.43 0.26
CA PHE A 219 23.31 -9.26 0.87
C PHE A 219 22.89 -10.72 0.95
N ILE A 220 21.67 -10.99 1.44
CA ILE A 220 21.12 -12.35 1.50
C ILE A 220 20.96 -12.93 0.10
N GLY A 221 20.39 -12.18 -0.84
CA GLY A 221 20.20 -12.63 -2.21
C GLY A 221 21.51 -13.06 -2.87
N ILE A 222 22.57 -12.25 -2.73
CA ILE A 222 23.91 -12.58 -3.25
C ILE A 222 24.47 -13.82 -2.57
N ASN A 223 24.39 -13.91 -1.24
CA ASN A 223 24.90 -15.06 -0.50
C ASN A 223 24.22 -16.37 -0.92
N LEU A 224 22.91 -16.35 -1.13
CA LEU A 224 22.15 -17.52 -1.59
C LEU A 224 22.55 -17.96 -2.99
N LEU A 225 22.75 -17.02 -3.92
CA LEU A 225 23.21 -17.36 -5.26
C LEU A 225 24.62 -17.98 -5.25
N ILE A 226 25.53 -17.47 -4.42
CA ILE A 226 26.88 -18.06 -4.26
C ILE A 226 26.77 -19.52 -3.79
N ASN A 227 25.83 -19.81 -2.89
CA ASN A 227 25.54 -21.14 -2.37
C ASN A 227 24.64 -22.00 -3.29
N GLN A 228 24.45 -21.61 -4.56
CA GLN A 228 23.62 -22.34 -5.55
C GLN A 228 22.12 -22.45 -5.20
N ILE A 229 21.62 -21.57 -4.32
CA ILE A 229 20.20 -21.45 -3.96
C ILE A 229 19.57 -20.38 -4.86
N LEU A 230 19.16 -20.78 -6.06
CA LEU A 230 18.88 -19.86 -7.16
C LEU A 230 17.52 -19.16 -7.07
N TYR A 231 16.42 -19.89 -6.81
CA TYR A 231 15.08 -19.29 -6.90
C TYR A 231 14.81 -18.36 -5.72
N THR A 232 15.14 -18.83 -4.52
CA THR A 232 15.04 -18.03 -3.30
C THR A 232 15.99 -16.84 -3.37
N GLY A 233 17.26 -17.04 -3.76
CA GLY A 233 18.23 -15.96 -3.94
C GLY A 233 17.77 -14.91 -4.97
N GLY A 234 17.25 -15.36 -6.12
CA GLY A 234 16.70 -14.49 -7.16
C GLY A 234 15.50 -13.67 -6.69
N TRP A 235 14.62 -14.25 -5.88
CA TRP A 235 13.51 -13.52 -5.26
C TRP A 235 14.00 -12.42 -4.32
N PHE A 236 14.95 -12.71 -3.42
CA PHE A 236 15.58 -11.72 -2.55
C PHE A 236 16.22 -10.57 -3.34
N LEU A 237 16.92 -10.89 -4.43
CA LEU A 237 17.48 -9.88 -5.33
C LEU A 237 16.39 -9.02 -5.96
N SER A 238 15.36 -9.65 -6.54
CA SER A 238 14.24 -8.92 -7.15
C SER A 238 13.55 -7.96 -6.17
N TYR A 239 13.39 -8.39 -4.92
CA TYR A 239 12.82 -7.59 -3.84
C TYR A 239 13.74 -6.43 -3.46
N SER A 240 15.06 -6.67 -3.41
CA SER A 240 16.08 -5.63 -3.12
C SER A 240 16.10 -4.50 -4.15
N LEU A 241 15.85 -4.81 -5.44
CA LEU A 241 15.91 -3.82 -6.53
C LEU A 241 14.95 -2.65 -6.32
N GLY A 242 13.75 -2.90 -5.79
CA GLY A 242 12.77 -1.85 -5.48
C GLY A 242 13.29 -0.87 -4.43
N TYR A 243 13.87 -1.39 -3.34
CA TYR A 243 14.45 -0.58 -2.27
C TYR A 243 15.71 0.18 -2.72
N ILE A 244 16.58 -0.46 -3.50
CA ILE A 244 17.79 0.18 -4.02
C ILE A 244 17.42 1.29 -4.99
N TYR A 245 16.49 1.05 -5.90
CA TYR A 245 15.96 2.07 -6.80
C TYR A 245 15.42 3.27 -6.02
N ALA A 246 14.58 3.00 -5.01
CA ALA A 246 14.01 4.05 -4.17
C ALA A 246 15.09 4.84 -3.43
N THR A 247 16.10 4.15 -2.89
CA THR A 247 17.26 4.77 -2.24
C THR A 247 18.00 5.69 -3.19
N ILE A 248 18.38 5.22 -4.38
CA ILE A 248 19.11 6.04 -5.36
C ILE A 248 18.26 7.23 -5.81
N ARG A 249 16.98 7.00 -6.08
CA ARG A 249 16.09 8.02 -6.67
C ARG A 249 15.64 9.08 -5.66
N TRP A 250 15.41 8.70 -4.41
CA TRP A 250 14.80 9.54 -3.37
C TRP A 250 15.62 9.58 -2.07
N TRP A 251 16.95 9.42 -2.14
CA TRP A 251 17.81 9.34 -0.96
C TRP A 251 17.57 10.45 0.08
N LYS A 252 17.37 11.70 -0.35
CA LYS A 252 17.08 12.83 0.55
C LYS A 252 15.78 12.59 1.33
N ASP A 253 14.71 12.20 0.65
CA ASP A 253 13.40 11.95 1.28
C ASP A 253 13.40 10.66 2.14
N ILE A 254 14.37 9.77 1.92
CA ILE A 254 14.60 8.59 2.75
C ILE A 254 15.38 8.97 4.01
N ILE A 255 16.41 9.80 3.95
CA ILE A 255 17.21 10.15 5.14
C ILE A 255 16.50 11.20 6.01
N TYR A 256 15.74 12.11 5.41
CA TYR A 256 15.05 13.18 6.12
C TYR A 256 13.57 12.86 6.36
N ARG A 257 13.04 13.40 7.46
CA ARG A 257 11.60 13.37 7.76
C ARG A 257 10.83 14.40 6.93
#